data_AF-A0A7C0Y3M4-F1
#
_entry.id   AF-A0A7C0Y3M4-F1
#
_cell.length_a   1.000
_cell.length_b   1.000
_cell.length_c   1.000
_cell.angle_alpha   90.00
_cell.angle_beta   90.00
_cell.angle_gamma   90.00
#
_symmetry.space_group_name_H-M   'P 1'
#
loop_
_entity.id
_entity.type
_entity.pdbx_description
1 polymer ?
#
loop_
_entity_poly.entity_id
_entity_poly.type
_entity_poly.pdbx_seq_one_letter_code
_entity_poly.pdbx_strand_id
1 'polypeptide(L)' 'MKIKYFEDTDTMLIEFSDRDVVETIEVSENLYAEVDKEGKIITLTLEHASEHRFF' A
#
# COMPACT_ATOMS: atom_id res chain seq x y z
N MET A 1 -9.03 8.04 -2.92
CA MET A 1 -8.09 7.97 -1.79
C MET A 1 -8.81 7.52 -0.54
N LYS A 2 -8.50 6.31 -0.08
CA LYS A 2 -8.91 5.75 1.21
C LYS A 2 -7.66 5.29 1.94
N ILE A 3 -7.66 5.42 3.26
CA ILE A 3 -6.59 4.90 4.12
C ILE A 3 -7.26 4.00 5.13
N LYS A 4 -6.72 2.79 5.29
CA LYS A 4 -7.18 1.82 6.27
C LYS A 4 -6.00 1.27 7.04
N TYR A 5 -6.11 1.28 8.36
CA TYR A 5 -5.17 0.62 9.25
C TYR A 5 -5.80 -0.66 9.79
N PHE A 6 -5.05 -1.76 9.71
CA PHE A 6 -5.43 -3.07 10.21
C PHE A 6 -4.59 -3.36 11.45
N GLU A 7 -5.18 -3.21 12.63
CA GLU A 7 -4.46 -3.34 13.90
C GLU A 7 -3.93 -4.76 14.12
N ASP A 8 -4.66 -5.79 13.66
CA ASP A 8 -4.31 -7.21 13.85
C ASP A 8 -2.96 -7.58 13.21
N THR A 9 -2.57 -6.89 12.14
CA THR A 9 -1.36 -7.16 11.36
C THR A 9 -0.39 -5.99 11.34
N ASP A 10 -0.68 -4.91 12.08
CA ASP A 10 0.06 -3.64 12.03
C ASP A 10 0.32 -3.19 10.58
N THR A 11 -0.74 -3.16 9.76
CA THR A 11 -0.63 -2.86 8.32
C THR A 11 -1.47 -1.65 7.94
N MET A 12 -0.87 -0.72 7.21
CA MET A 12 -1.58 0.40 6.59
C MET A 12 -1.75 0.16 5.09
N LEU A 13 -2.99 0.24 4.62
CA LEU A 13 -3.36 0.17 3.22
C LEU A 13 -3.81 1.54 2.74
N ILE A 14 -3.22 2.03 1.66
CA ILE A 14 -3.57 3.31 1.02
C ILE A 14 -4.05 3.02 -0.39
N GLU A 15 -5.34 3.22 -0.65
CA GLU A 15 -5.96 2.99 -1.95
C GLU A 15 -6.15 4.32 -2.68
N PHE A 16 -5.50 4.49 -3.83
CA PHE A 16 -5.57 5.71 -4.64
C PHE A 16 -6.73 5.67 -5.64
N SER A 17 -6.96 4.52 -6.29
CA SER A 17 -8.05 4.29 -7.25
C SER A 17 -8.55 2.85 -7.20
N ASP A 18 -9.65 2.58 -7.89
CA ASP A 18 -10.33 1.29 -8.03
C ASP A 18 -10.03 0.58 -9.37
N ARG A 19 -8.98 1.00 -10.06
CA ARG A 19 -8.56 0.40 -11.33
C ARG A 19 -7.91 -0.97 -11.11
N ASP A 20 -7.90 -1.78 -12.16
CA ASP A 20 -7.33 -3.12 -12.10
C ASP A 20 -5.84 -3.10 -11.80
N VAL A 21 -5.45 -3.90 -10.80
CA VAL A 21 -4.05 -4.21 -10.48
C VAL A 21 -3.55 -5.25 -11.47
N VAL A 22 -2.39 -5.00 -12.06
CA VAL A 22 -1.73 -5.96 -12.97
C VAL A 22 -0.43 -6.51 -12.41
N GLU A 23 0.18 -5.80 -11.46
CA GLU A 23 1.46 -6.15 -10.88
C GLU A 23 1.57 -5.61 -9.44
N THR A 24 2.22 -6.39 -8.58
CA THR A 24 2.63 -5.98 -7.24
C THR A 24 4.15 -5.90 -7.21
N ILE A 25 4.67 -4.75 -6.81
CA ILE A 25 6.10 -4.42 -6.78
C ILE A 25 6.51 -4.25 -5.32
N GLU A 26 7.54 -4.97 -4.90
CA GLU A 26 8.23 -4.69 -3.63
C GLU A 26 9.09 -3.43 -3.82
N VAL A 27 8.72 -2.34 -3.13
CA VAL A 27 9.43 -1.06 -3.21
C VAL A 27 10.61 -1.04 -2.25
N SER A 28 10.40 -1.60 -1.06
CA SER A 28 11.40 -1.87 -0.04
C SER A 28 10.89 -2.97 0.90
N GLU A 29 11.71 -3.36 1.86
CA GLU A 29 11.24 -4.17 3.00
C GLU A 29 9.99 -3.51 3.61
N ASN A 30 8.92 -4.29 3.77
CA ASN A 30 7.62 -3.91 4.33
C ASN A 30 6.77 -2.93 3.50
N LEU A 31 7.22 -2.49 2.30
CA LEU A 31 6.47 -1.56 1.45
C LEU A 31 6.24 -2.14 0.06
N TYR A 32 4.97 -2.31 -0.29
CA TYR A 32 4.52 -2.85 -1.57
C TYR A 32 3.65 -1.85 -2.31
N ALA A 33 3.80 -1.81 -3.62
CA ALA A 33 2.98 -1.02 -4.52
C ALA A 33 2.26 -1.91 -5.53
N GLU A 34 0.94 -1.77 -5.60
CA GLU A 34 0.14 -2.36 -6.67
C GLU A 34 -0.01 -1.33 -7.80
N VAL A 35 0.28 -1.73 -9.03
CA VAL A 35 0.23 -0.83 -10.20
C VAL A 35 -0.72 -1.35 -11.27
N ASP A 36 -1.25 -0.44 -12.08
CA ASP A 36 -2.02 -0.76 -13.28
C ASP A 36 -1.12 -0.96 -14.52
N LYS A 37 -1.75 -1.30 -15.64
CA LYS A 37 -1.10 -1.47 -16.95
C LYS A 37 -0.32 -0.25 -17.47
N GLU A 38 -0.57 0.95 -16.93
CA GLU A 38 0.15 2.18 -17.28
C GLU A 38 1.29 2.47 -16.28
N GLY A 39 1.51 1.60 -15.29
CA GLY A 39 2.49 1.79 -14.22
C GLY A 39 2.05 2.79 -13.16
N LYS A 40 0.76 3.15 -13.09
CA LYS A 40 0.26 4.06 -12.06
C LYS A 40 -0.08 3.28 -10.79
N ILE A 41 0.30 3.84 -9.65
CA ILE A 41 0.01 3.27 -8.32
C ILE A 41 -1.50 3.25 -8.08
N ILE A 42 -1.99 2.07 -7.71
CA ILE A 42 -3.37 1.79 -7.32
C ILE A 42 -3.47 1.70 -5.80
N THR A 43 -2.56 0.95 -5.19
CA THR A 43 -2.54 0.71 -3.75
C THR A 43 -1.11 0.73 -3.23
N LEU A 44 -0.93 1.18 -1.99
CA LEU A 44 0.27 0.93 -1.20
C LEU A 44 -0.09 0.12 0.04
N THR A 45 0.73 -0.89 0.33
CA THR A 45 0.68 -1.67 1.57
C THR A 45 1.96 -1.40 2.34
N LEU A 46 1.82 -0.88 3.56
CA LEU A 46 2.92 -0.71 4.50
C LEU A 46 2.69 -1.65 5.68
N GLU A 47 3.53 -2.67 5.80
CA GLU A 47 3.59 -3.53 6.99
C GLU A 47 4.42 -2.87 8.08
N HIS A 48 4.26 -3.31 9.33
CA HIS A 48 4.90 -2.69 10.50
C HIS A 48 4.64 -1.18 10.58
N ALA A 49 3.43 -0.75 10.21
CA ALA A 49 3.12 0.66 9.99
C ALA A 49 3.29 1.50 11.26
N SER A 50 3.15 0.92 12.45
CA SER A 50 3.40 1.58 13.73
C SER A 50 4.86 1.98 13.97
N GLU A 51 5.82 1.30 13.32
CA GLU A 51 7.25 1.65 13.38
C GLU A 51 7.56 2.94 12.62
N HIS A 52 6.71 3.26 11.65
CA HIS A 52 6.75 4.51 10.90
C HIS A 52 5.92 5.55 11.63
N ARG A 53 6.61 6.42 12.38
CA ARG A 53 5.94 7.48 13.11
C ARG A 53 5.43 8.56 12.16
N PHE A 54 4.12 8.61 11.96
CA PHE A 54 3.48 9.60 11.09
C PHE A 54 3.20 10.96 11.77
N PHE A 55 3.60 11.16 13.03
CA PHE A 55 3.54 12.44 13.77
C PHE A 55 4.44 12.49 15.01
#